data_AF-A0A965EYD2-F1
#
_entry.id   AF-A0A965EYD2-F1
#
_cell.length_a   1.000
_cell.length_b   1.000
_cell.length_c   1.000
_cell.angle_alpha   90.00
_cell.angle_beta   90.00
_cell.angle_gamma   90.00
#
_symmetry.space_group_name_H-M   'P 1'
#
loop_
_entity.id
_entity.type
_entity.pdbx_description
1 polymer ?
#
loop_
_entity_poly.entity_id
_entity_poly.type
_entity_poly.pdbx_seq_one_letter_code
_entity_poly.pdbx_strand_id
1 'polypeptide(L)'
;MDTTSLAAATGSQVTPGEAVIDLGAVAHNVRVLREHAGPAQVMAVVKADGYGHGATAVARAALAAGVAELGVATVEEALALRRDGITAPVLAWLHPPGTDFAPALTADIQVGISSATQIEEVAAAAAHTGRTAEVTIKVDTGLNRNGVGINEYPAVLDALARATAPSTMTRPDLAFDMVRPGVAVYGLSPIPGRGDMGLRPAMTLRCRVAMVKRPVLATVEKLMVPVRARRTYLAASYTHPPYQAKMT
;
A
#
# COMPACT_ATOMS: atom_id res chain seq x y z
N MET A 1 5.78 6.55 -24.03
CA MET A 1 4.66 7.44 -23.65
C MET A 1 3.42 6.74 -24.14
N ASP A 2 2.80 5.92 -23.29
CA ASP A 2 1.55 5.22 -23.60
C ASP A 2 0.54 5.57 -22.53
N THR A 3 -0.36 6.49 -22.87
CA THR A 3 -1.54 6.85 -22.09
C THR A 3 -2.74 6.20 -22.74
N THR A 4 -3.28 5.14 -22.13
CA THR A 4 -4.51 4.51 -22.63
C THR A 4 -5.71 5.29 -22.10
N SER A 5 -6.41 5.99 -23.00
CA SER A 5 -7.73 6.58 -22.76
C SER A 5 -8.79 5.65 -23.37
N LEU A 6 -9.80 5.27 -22.58
CA LEU A 6 -10.98 4.57 -23.09
C LEU A 6 -12.09 5.60 -23.31
N ALA A 7 -12.62 5.71 -24.54
CA ALA A 7 -13.79 6.53 -24.81
C ALA A 7 -14.78 5.83 -25.76
N ALA A 8 -16.05 5.77 -25.35
CA ALA A 8 -17.20 5.63 -26.24
C ALA A 8 -18.40 6.44 -25.69
N ALA A 9 -18.65 7.54 -26.41
CA ALA A 9 -19.87 8.32 -26.73
C ALA A 9 -21.02 8.61 -25.73
N THR A 10 -21.44 9.90 -25.85
CA THR A 10 -22.77 10.53 -25.67
C THR A 10 -23.29 10.87 -24.27
N GLY A 11 -23.34 12.19 -24.01
CA GLY A 11 -23.78 12.83 -22.77
C GLY A 11 -22.59 13.46 -22.05
N SER A 12 -22.46 14.79 -22.10
CA SER A 12 -21.41 15.50 -21.33
C SER A 12 -21.72 15.39 -19.83
N GLN A 13 -21.44 14.24 -19.24
CA GLN A 13 -21.30 14.13 -17.80
C GLN A 13 -20.11 14.99 -17.41
N VAL A 14 -20.36 16.04 -16.65
CA VAL A 14 -19.29 16.79 -16.01
C VAL A 14 -18.72 15.87 -14.93
N THR A 15 -17.59 15.22 -15.20
CA THR A 15 -16.85 14.49 -14.17
C THR A 15 -16.46 15.50 -13.07
N PRO A 16 -16.98 15.35 -11.83
CA PRO A 16 -16.82 16.37 -10.79
C PRO A 16 -15.37 16.47 -10.28
N GLY A 17 -14.57 15.41 -10.43
CA GLY A 17 -13.13 15.40 -10.23
C GLY A 17 -12.49 14.12 -10.75
N GLU A 18 -11.19 14.15 -11.00
CA GLU A 18 -10.35 13.02 -11.41
C GLU A 18 -9.08 12.94 -10.56
N ALA A 19 -8.65 11.73 -10.21
CA ALA A 19 -7.33 11.46 -9.64
C ALA A 19 -6.44 10.91 -10.76
N VAL A 20 -5.42 11.68 -11.15
CA VAL A 20 -4.45 11.28 -12.18
C VAL A 20 -3.24 10.65 -11.50
N ILE A 21 -2.91 9.43 -11.91
CA ILE A 21 -1.80 8.65 -11.36
C ILE A 21 -0.63 8.65 -12.35
N ASP A 22 0.53 9.17 -11.93
CA ASP A 22 1.77 9.15 -12.71
C ASP A 22 2.60 7.91 -12.33
N LEU A 23 2.47 6.86 -13.14
CA LEU A 23 3.26 5.63 -12.98
C LEU A 23 4.76 5.84 -13.29
N GLY A 24 5.11 6.87 -14.07
CA GLY A 24 6.48 7.28 -14.30
C GLY A 24 7.12 7.87 -13.04
N ALA A 25 6.35 8.62 -12.26
CA ALA A 25 6.76 9.09 -10.93
C ALA A 25 6.98 7.91 -9.96
N VAL A 26 6.08 6.91 -9.95
CA VAL A 26 6.27 5.68 -9.17
C VAL A 26 7.58 4.99 -9.54
N ALA A 27 7.83 4.76 -10.84
CA ALA A 27 9.05 4.11 -11.31
C ALA A 27 10.32 4.93 -11.01
N HIS A 28 10.23 6.26 -11.06
CA HIS A 28 11.33 7.15 -10.62
C HIS A 28 11.62 6.98 -9.13
N ASN A 29 10.59 7.06 -8.28
CA ASN A 29 10.74 6.95 -6.83
C ASN A 29 11.32 5.60 -6.41
N VAL A 30 10.88 4.52 -7.05
CA VAL A 30 11.45 3.18 -6.80
C VAL A 30 12.94 3.16 -7.09
N ARG A 31 13.41 3.76 -8.20
CA ARG A 31 14.84 3.83 -8.51
C ARG A 31 15.61 4.63 -7.47
N VAL A 32 15.10 5.79 -7.06
CA VAL A 32 15.69 6.59 -5.97
C VAL A 32 15.78 5.78 -4.68
N LEU A 33 14.72 5.05 -4.31
CA LEU A 33 14.69 4.24 -3.10
C LEU A 33 15.70 3.07 -3.16
N ARG A 34 15.85 2.43 -4.32
CA ARG A 34 16.86 1.39 -4.55
C ARG A 34 18.28 1.93 -4.41
N GLU A 35 18.55 3.13 -4.96
CA GLU A 35 19.86 3.79 -4.78
C GLU A 35 20.16 4.05 -3.30
N HIS A 36 19.17 4.51 -2.53
CA HIS A 36 19.34 4.75 -1.08
C HIS A 36 19.42 3.47 -0.24
N ALA A 37 18.78 2.38 -0.70
CA ALA A 37 18.83 1.08 -0.03
C ALA A 37 20.21 0.39 -0.18
N GLY A 38 21.05 0.85 -1.12
CA GLY A 38 22.37 0.27 -1.36
C GLY A 38 22.26 -1.20 -1.79
N PRO A 39 22.93 -2.14 -1.09
CA PRO A 39 22.88 -3.56 -1.45
C PRO A 39 21.57 -4.26 -1.04
N ALA A 40 20.75 -3.65 -0.18
CA ALA A 40 19.52 -4.26 0.29
C ALA A 40 18.45 -4.32 -0.81
N GLN A 41 17.62 -5.36 -0.78
CA GLN A 41 16.49 -5.45 -1.69
C GLN A 41 15.39 -4.44 -1.30
N VAL A 42 14.54 -4.10 -2.26
CA VAL A 42 13.40 -3.20 -2.02
C VAL A 42 12.10 -3.94 -2.32
N MET A 43 11.17 -3.89 -1.38
CA MET A 43 9.78 -4.30 -1.56
C MET A 43 8.87 -3.07 -1.68
N ALA A 44 8.07 -2.98 -2.74
CA ALA A 44 7.07 -1.93 -2.87
C ALA A 44 5.78 -2.32 -2.14
N VAL A 45 5.36 -1.49 -1.19
CA VAL A 45 4.09 -1.71 -0.47
C VAL A 45 2.92 -1.10 -1.24
N VAL A 46 1.99 -1.96 -1.68
CA VAL A 46 0.82 -1.61 -2.50
C VAL A 46 -0.52 -1.93 -1.83
N LYS A 47 -0.52 -2.06 -0.49
CA LYS A 47 -1.75 -2.20 0.31
C LYS A 47 -2.73 -1.03 0.10
N ALA A 48 -3.97 -1.23 0.52
CA ALA A 48 -5.06 -0.26 0.44
C ALA A 48 -5.20 0.31 -0.99
N ASP A 49 -5.26 -0.61 -1.97
CA ASP A 49 -5.31 -0.30 -3.40
C ASP A 49 -4.15 0.62 -3.87
N GLY A 50 -2.92 0.30 -3.47
CA GLY A 50 -1.76 1.15 -3.74
C GLY A 50 -1.92 2.54 -3.10
N TYR A 51 -2.39 2.60 -1.85
CA TYR A 51 -2.76 3.85 -1.17
C TYR A 51 -3.74 4.69 -2.02
N GLY A 52 -4.72 4.05 -2.67
CA GLY A 52 -5.70 4.66 -3.56
C GLY A 52 -5.19 5.04 -4.95
N HIS A 53 -4.00 4.60 -5.35
CA HIS A 53 -3.41 4.85 -6.68
C HIS A 53 -3.71 3.72 -7.68
N GLY A 54 -4.37 2.64 -7.27
CA GLY A 54 -4.59 1.44 -8.07
C GLY A 54 -3.46 0.44 -7.88
N ALA A 55 -3.67 -0.58 -7.05
CA ALA A 55 -2.63 -1.51 -6.62
C ALA A 55 -1.95 -2.23 -7.80
N THR A 56 -2.74 -2.74 -8.76
CA THR A 56 -2.22 -3.53 -9.88
C THR A 56 -1.36 -2.70 -10.83
N ALA A 57 -1.79 -1.49 -11.16
CA ALA A 57 -1.03 -0.60 -12.04
C ALA A 57 0.29 -0.18 -11.39
N VAL A 58 0.25 0.17 -10.10
CA VAL A 58 1.43 0.53 -9.30
C VAL A 58 2.37 -0.66 -9.15
N ALA A 59 1.85 -1.85 -8.85
CA ALA A 59 2.63 -3.08 -8.71
C ALA A 59 3.44 -3.37 -9.97
N ARG A 60 2.81 -3.30 -11.16
CA ARG A 60 3.51 -3.50 -12.45
C ARG A 60 4.61 -2.46 -12.66
N ALA A 61 4.31 -1.18 -12.40
CA ALA A 61 5.29 -0.10 -12.56
C ALA A 61 6.49 -0.27 -11.60
N ALA A 62 6.23 -0.65 -10.35
CA ALA A 62 7.26 -0.88 -9.35
C ALA A 62 8.14 -2.10 -9.70
N LEU A 63 7.53 -3.22 -10.12
CA LEU A 63 8.25 -4.41 -10.58
C LEU A 63 9.13 -4.11 -11.79
N ALA A 64 8.61 -3.38 -12.78
CA ALA A 64 9.38 -2.94 -13.94
C ALA A 64 10.54 -2.01 -13.56
N ALA A 65 10.43 -1.27 -12.44
CA ALA A 65 11.48 -0.42 -11.89
C ALA A 65 12.47 -1.18 -10.97
N GLY A 66 12.28 -2.49 -10.78
CA GLY A 66 13.25 -3.39 -10.15
C GLY A 66 13.07 -3.64 -8.66
N VAL A 67 11.85 -3.50 -8.11
CA VAL A 67 11.57 -4.06 -6.77
C VAL A 67 11.63 -5.59 -6.82
N ALA A 68 12.13 -6.20 -5.76
CA ALA A 68 12.25 -7.66 -5.65
C ALA A 68 10.92 -8.31 -5.29
N GLU A 69 10.07 -7.59 -4.57
CA GLU A 69 8.85 -8.12 -3.97
C GLU A 69 7.78 -7.03 -3.81
N LEU A 70 6.52 -7.45 -3.67
CA LEU A 70 5.39 -6.59 -3.33
C LEU A 70 4.85 -6.89 -1.93
N GLY A 71 4.40 -5.84 -1.25
CA GLY A 71 3.81 -5.95 0.09
C GLY A 71 2.38 -5.47 0.17
N VAL A 72 1.50 -6.24 0.79
CA VAL A 72 0.09 -5.87 1.05
C VAL A 72 -0.29 -6.08 2.52
N ALA A 73 -1.44 -5.57 2.94
CA ALA A 73 -1.91 -5.78 4.32
C ALA A 73 -2.53 -7.16 4.47
N THR A 74 -3.45 -7.55 3.58
CA THR A 74 -4.29 -8.74 3.78
C THR A 74 -4.09 -9.80 2.69
N VAL A 75 -4.53 -11.03 2.97
CA VAL A 75 -4.50 -12.13 1.99
C VAL A 75 -5.39 -11.81 0.80
N GLU A 76 -6.54 -11.16 1.01
CA GLU A 76 -7.48 -10.78 -0.04
C GLU A 76 -6.86 -9.78 -1.03
N GLU A 77 -6.08 -8.81 -0.54
CA GLU A 77 -5.33 -7.89 -1.40
C GLU A 77 -4.29 -8.63 -2.24
N ALA A 78 -3.57 -9.59 -1.65
CA ALA A 78 -2.59 -10.41 -2.38
C ALA A 78 -3.27 -11.29 -3.45
N LEU A 79 -4.40 -11.92 -3.09
CA LEU A 79 -5.20 -12.70 -4.03
C LEU A 79 -5.76 -11.83 -5.17
N ALA A 80 -6.09 -10.57 -4.91
CA ALA A 80 -6.49 -9.64 -5.96
C ALA A 80 -5.35 -9.41 -6.97
N LEU A 81 -4.11 -9.20 -6.50
CA LEU A 81 -2.94 -9.08 -7.38
C LEU A 81 -2.70 -10.36 -8.19
N ARG A 82 -2.89 -11.54 -7.59
CA ARG A 82 -2.78 -12.84 -8.28
C ARG A 82 -3.84 -12.99 -9.37
N ARG A 83 -5.10 -12.62 -9.10
CA ARG A 83 -6.19 -12.61 -10.10
C ARG A 83 -5.88 -11.69 -11.28
N ASP A 84 -5.16 -10.61 -11.02
CA ASP A 84 -4.72 -9.68 -12.07
C ASP A 84 -3.44 -10.16 -12.78
N GLY A 85 -2.92 -11.34 -12.47
CA GLY A 85 -1.78 -11.95 -13.15
C GLY A 85 -0.41 -11.47 -12.68
N ILE A 86 -0.31 -10.91 -11.47
CA ILE A 86 0.99 -10.66 -10.83
C ILE A 86 1.54 -11.99 -10.32
N THR A 87 2.71 -12.39 -10.82
CA THR A 87 3.40 -13.64 -10.42
C THR A 87 4.65 -13.41 -9.60
N ALA A 88 5.07 -12.15 -9.38
CA ALA A 88 6.19 -11.82 -8.52
C ALA A 88 5.89 -12.21 -7.04
N PRO A 89 6.92 -12.32 -6.18
CA PRO A 89 6.73 -12.52 -4.75
C PRO A 89 5.79 -11.46 -4.15
N VAL A 90 4.88 -11.91 -3.27
CA VAL A 90 3.92 -11.06 -2.57
C VAL A 90 3.84 -11.51 -1.12
N LEU A 91 4.09 -10.58 -0.20
CA LEU A 91 3.91 -10.77 1.25
C LEU A 91 2.66 -10.06 1.76
N ALA A 92 1.79 -10.78 2.47
CA ALA A 92 0.70 -10.22 3.27
C ALA A 92 1.02 -10.40 4.76
N TRP A 93 0.73 -9.44 5.65
CA TRP A 93 1.24 -9.47 7.05
C TRP A 93 0.31 -8.94 8.14
N LEU A 94 -0.93 -8.60 7.82
CA LEU A 94 -1.91 -8.11 8.78
C LEU A 94 -3.13 -9.02 8.76
N HIS A 95 -3.04 -10.09 9.57
CA HIS A 95 -4.04 -11.14 9.63
C HIS A 95 -4.90 -11.00 10.89
N PRO A 96 -6.23 -10.93 10.78
CA PRO A 96 -7.10 -11.08 11.93
C PRO A 96 -6.95 -12.49 12.54
N PRO A 97 -7.26 -12.68 13.83
CA PRO A 97 -7.31 -14.01 14.44
C PRO A 97 -8.27 -14.94 13.68
N GLY A 98 -7.88 -16.21 13.48
CA GLY A 98 -8.69 -17.19 12.75
C GLY A 98 -8.69 -17.02 11.24
N THR A 99 -7.70 -16.34 10.66
CA THR A 99 -7.54 -16.24 9.20
C THR A 99 -7.30 -17.62 8.59
N ASP A 100 -8.03 -17.97 7.53
CA ASP A 100 -7.72 -19.15 6.72
C ASP A 100 -6.56 -18.83 5.76
N PHE A 101 -5.42 -19.48 5.97
CA PHE A 101 -4.22 -19.31 5.15
C PHE A 101 -4.16 -20.23 3.93
N ALA A 102 -5.06 -21.22 3.80
CA ALA A 102 -5.03 -22.16 2.67
C ALA A 102 -5.11 -21.47 1.29
N PRO A 103 -5.93 -20.42 1.09
CA PRO A 103 -5.93 -19.66 -0.17
C PRO A 103 -4.60 -18.96 -0.45
N ALA A 104 -3.94 -18.41 0.58
CA ALA A 104 -2.65 -17.74 0.43
C ALA A 104 -1.57 -18.72 -0.06
N LEU A 105 -1.45 -19.88 0.61
CA LEU A 105 -0.50 -20.93 0.26
C LEU A 105 -0.75 -21.50 -1.14
N THR A 106 -2.02 -21.71 -1.52
CA THR A 106 -2.38 -22.22 -2.85
C THR A 106 -2.00 -21.24 -3.96
N ALA A 107 -2.06 -19.94 -3.67
CA ALA A 107 -1.72 -18.88 -4.62
C ALA A 107 -0.27 -18.39 -4.52
N ASP A 108 0.60 -19.13 -3.80
CA ASP A 108 2.02 -18.80 -3.62
C ASP A 108 2.22 -17.38 -3.05
N ILE A 109 1.48 -17.08 -1.97
CA ILE A 109 1.56 -15.83 -1.23
C ILE A 109 2.32 -16.09 0.08
N GLN A 110 3.33 -15.27 0.35
CA GLN A 110 4.07 -15.30 1.60
C GLN A 110 3.25 -14.67 2.72
N VAL A 111 3.41 -15.17 3.95
CA VAL A 111 2.62 -14.73 5.10
C VAL A 111 3.49 -14.17 6.22
N GLY A 112 3.14 -12.98 6.69
CA GLY A 112 3.81 -12.28 7.78
C GLY A 112 3.14 -12.63 9.11
N ILE A 113 3.90 -13.24 10.01
CA ILE A 113 3.38 -13.84 11.24
C ILE A 113 3.79 -13.02 12.46
N SER A 114 2.83 -12.82 13.35
CA SER A 114 2.97 -11.96 14.53
C SER A 114 2.62 -12.66 15.84
N SER A 115 2.27 -13.95 15.83
CA SER A 115 1.97 -14.72 17.05
C SER A 115 2.23 -16.22 16.87
N ALA A 116 2.36 -16.94 17.98
CA ALA A 116 2.50 -18.41 17.97
C ALA A 116 1.25 -19.10 17.41
N THR A 117 0.06 -18.58 17.72
CA THR A 117 -1.21 -19.10 17.18
C THR A 117 -1.25 -19.04 15.66
N GLN A 118 -0.78 -17.94 15.06
CA GLN A 118 -0.73 -17.83 13.60
C GLN A 118 0.24 -18.83 12.96
N ILE A 119 1.31 -19.22 13.66
CA ILE A 119 2.21 -20.30 13.17
C ILE A 119 1.46 -21.62 13.11
N GLU A 120 0.68 -21.94 14.14
CA GLU A 120 -0.12 -23.16 14.21
C GLU A 120 -1.22 -23.16 13.13
N GLU A 121 -1.89 -22.02 12.92
CA GLU A 121 -2.88 -21.83 11.85
C GLU A 121 -2.25 -22.04 10.45
N VAL A 122 -1.08 -21.47 10.20
CA VAL A 122 -0.34 -21.66 8.93
C VAL A 122 0.12 -23.10 8.76
N ALA A 123 0.63 -23.74 9.82
CA ALA A 123 1.04 -25.14 9.77
C ALA A 123 -0.13 -26.07 9.47
N ALA A 124 -1.31 -25.81 10.06
CA ALA A 124 -2.53 -26.54 9.77
C ALA A 124 -2.96 -26.34 8.29
N ALA A 125 -2.92 -25.11 7.78
CA ALA A 125 -3.21 -24.82 6.38
C ALA A 125 -2.21 -25.50 5.41
N ALA A 126 -0.92 -25.53 5.75
CA ALA A 126 0.11 -26.22 4.99
C ALA A 126 -0.15 -27.73 4.93
N ALA A 127 -0.50 -28.33 6.08
CA ALA A 127 -0.86 -29.75 6.14
C ALA A 127 -2.12 -30.07 5.31
N HIS A 128 -3.15 -29.24 5.36
CA HIS A 128 -4.38 -29.42 4.60
C HIS A 128 -4.20 -29.26 3.09
N THR A 129 -3.36 -28.31 2.66
CA THR A 129 -3.16 -27.98 1.23
C THR A 129 -2.04 -28.80 0.58
N GLY A 130 -1.17 -29.42 1.38
CA GLY A 130 0.06 -30.06 0.90
C GLY A 130 1.10 -29.07 0.35
N ARG A 131 0.95 -27.77 0.67
CA ARG A 131 1.87 -26.70 0.23
C ARG A 131 2.85 -26.35 1.34
N THR A 132 4.04 -25.92 0.95
CA THR A 132 4.99 -25.30 1.88
C THR A 132 4.63 -23.83 2.06
N ALA A 133 4.49 -23.39 3.30
CA ALA A 133 4.31 -21.97 3.60
C ALA A 133 5.68 -21.27 3.68
N GLU A 134 5.78 -20.10 3.04
CA GLU A 134 6.88 -19.16 3.25
C GLU A 134 6.42 -18.10 4.26
N VAL A 135 7.11 -18.03 5.40
CA VAL A 135 6.70 -17.20 6.53
C VAL A 135 7.76 -16.17 6.88
N THR A 136 7.34 -14.93 7.11
CA THR A 136 8.19 -13.85 7.65
C THR A 136 7.74 -13.52 9.06
N ILE A 137 8.64 -13.61 10.05
CA ILE A 137 8.31 -13.23 11.42
C ILE A 137 8.41 -11.72 11.58
N LYS A 138 7.30 -11.12 11.99
CA LYS A 138 7.23 -9.70 12.26
C LYS A 138 7.49 -9.44 13.72
N VAL A 139 8.65 -8.91 14.03
CA VAL A 139 9.05 -8.51 15.38
C VAL A 139 8.53 -7.10 15.70
N ASP A 140 7.93 -6.89 16.89
CA ASP A 140 7.60 -5.56 17.40
C ASP A 140 8.74 -5.02 18.26
N THR A 141 9.35 -3.92 17.81
CA THR A 141 10.45 -3.24 18.49
C THR A 141 10.02 -1.95 19.20
N GLY A 142 8.71 -1.76 19.44
CA GLY A 142 8.18 -0.65 20.24
C GLY A 142 7.05 0.16 19.61
N LEU A 143 6.66 -0.12 18.36
CA LEU A 143 5.52 0.57 17.74
C LEU A 143 4.18 0.07 18.29
N ASN A 144 4.14 -1.09 18.96
CA ASN A 144 2.97 -1.66 19.64
C ASN A 144 1.71 -1.69 18.76
N ARG A 145 1.90 -1.94 17.46
CA ARG A 145 0.81 -1.93 16.47
C ARG A 145 0.49 -3.33 15.96
N ASN A 146 1.53 -4.12 15.69
CA ASN A 146 1.47 -5.48 15.18
C ASN A 146 2.89 -6.03 15.34
N GLY A 147 3.04 -7.35 15.34
CA GLY A 147 4.30 -8.06 15.50
C GLY A 147 4.33 -8.81 16.82
N VAL A 148 5.22 -9.78 16.90
CA VAL A 148 5.49 -10.54 18.12
C VAL A 148 6.08 -9.58 19.14
N GLY A 149 5.51 -9.50 20.34
CA GLY A 149 6.12 -8.77 21.45
C GLY A 149 7.29 -9.55 22.04
N ILE A 150 8.25 -8.85 22.66
CA ILE A 150 9.48 -9.48 23.21
C ILE A 150 9.19 -10.65 24.17
N ASN A 151 8.11 -10.57 24.94
CA ASN A 151 7.72 -11.61 25.90
C ASN A 151 7.14 -12.86 25.22
N GLU A 152 6.71 -12.76 23.96
CA GLU A 152 6.10 -13.85 23.19
C GLU A 152 7.13 -14.57 22.30
N TYR A 153 8.37 -14.06 22.21
CA TYR A 153 9.42 -14.64 21.37
C TYR A 153 9.68 -16.12 21.68
N PRO A 154 9.82 -16.55 22.95
CA PRO A 154 10.06 -17.96 23.24
C PRO A 154 8.96 -18.85 22.66
N ALA A 155 7.70 -18.48 22.85
CA ALA A 155 6.56 -19.24 22.33
C ALA A 155 6.53 -19.29 20.80
N VAL A 156 6.86 -18.19 20.13
CA VAL A 156 6.96 -18.12 18.67
C VAL A 156 8.11 -18.97 18.14
N LEU A 157 9.29 -18.89 18.75
CA LEU A 157 10.45 -19.69 18.35
C LEU A 157 10.19 -21.18 18.57
N ASP A 158 9.56 -21.56 19.68
CA ASP A 158 9.18 -22.95 19.95
C ASP A 158 8.14 -23.44 18.93
N ALA A 159 7.14 -22.62 18.61
CA ALA A 159 6.15 -22.94 17.59
C ALA A 159 6.79 -23.09 16.20
N LEU A 160 7.72 -22.20 15.84
CA LEU A 160 8.49 -22.31 14.59
C LEU A 160 9.35 -23.56 14.57
N ALA A 161 10.07 -23.87 15.64
CA ALA A 161 10.93 -25.05 15.70
C ALA A 161 10.12 -26.35 15.55
N ARG A 162 8.88 -26.38 16.06
CA ARG A 162 7.96 -27.51 15.83
C ARG A 162 7.42 -27.55 14.39
N ALA A 163 7.13 -26.38 13.81
CA ALA A 163 6.53 -26.27 12.48
C ALA A 163 7.55 -26.39 11.34
N THR A 164 8.83 -26.11 11.61
CA THR A 164 9.93 -26.20 10.65
C THR A 164 10.66 -27.54 10.82
N ALA A 165 10.40 -28.49 9.92
CA ALA A 165 11.35 -29.59 9.65
C ALA A 165 12.59 -29.00 8.91
N PRO A 166 13.56 -29.75 8.33
CA PRO A 166 14.96 -29.30 8.11
C PRO A 166 15.19 -28.10 7.15
N SER A 167 14.14 -27.39 6.71
CA SER A 167 14.18 -26.18 5.88
C SER A 167 15.13 -25.09 6.43
N THR A 168 15.27 -24.94 7.74
CA THR A 168 16.25 -24.01 8.34
C THR A 168 17.70 -24.38 8.01
N MET A 169 17.99 -25.66 7.76
CA MET A 169 19.31 -26.17 7.34
C MET A 169 19.45 -26.27 5.81
N THR A 170 18.33 -26.37 5.06
CA THR A 170 18.37 -26.60 3.60
C THR A 170 18.06 -25.36 2.76
N ARG A 171 17.59 -24.25 3.35
CA ARG A 171 17.20 -23.03 2.63
C ARG A 171 17.75 -21.74 3.27
N PRO A 172 19.09 -21.56 3.32
CA PRO A 172 19.71 -20.31 3.78
C PRO A 172 19.40 -19.10 2.88
N ASP A 173 18.88 -19.34 1.66
CA ASP A 173 18.40 -18.33 0.72
C ASP A 173 17.13 -17.60 1.18
N LEU A 174 16.46 -18.09 2.23
CA LEU A 174 15.27 -17.45 2.81
C LEU A 174 15.59 -16.37 3.86
N ALA A 175 16.87 -16.11 4.15
CA ALA A 175 17.29 -14.99 4.97
C ALA A 175 17.39 -13.72 4.11
N PHE A 176 16.41 -12.82 4.22
CA PHE A 176 16.34 -11.60 3.40
C PHE A 176 16.81 -10.34 4.14
N ASP A 177 17.66 -9.55 3.49
CA ASP A 177 17.93 -8.15 3.85
C ASP A 177 17.16 -7.23 2.90
N MET A 178 16.10 -6.60 3.41
CA MET A 178 15.12 -5.88 2.59
C MET A 178 14.51 -4.66 3.28
N VAL A 179 14.38 -3.57 2.52
CA VAL A 179 13.68 -2.34 2.93
C VAL A 179 12.27 -2.31 2.32
N ARG A 180 11.27 -1.91 3.13
CA ARG A 180 9.85 -1.91 2.76
C ARG A 180 9.25 -0.50 2.72
N PRO A 181 9.68 0.38 1.79
CA PRO A 181 9.11 1.72 1.68
C PRO A 181 7.63 1.66 1.31
N GLY A 182 6.80 2.36 2.10
CA GLY A 182 5.38 2.56 1.82
C GLY A 182 5.12 3.86 1.08
N VAL A 183 4.74 4.90 1.82
CA VAL A 183 4.37 6.22 1.28
C VAL A 183 5.44 6.88 0.38
N ALA A 184 6.71 6.53 0.57
CA ALA A 184 7.81 7.03 -0.23
C ALA A 184 7.77 6.57 -1.70
N VAL A 185 7.21 5.38 -1.98
CA VAL A 185 6.97 4.90 -3.35
C VAL A 185 6.07 5.87 -4.12
N TYR A 186 5.13 6.50 -3.42
CA TYR A 186 4.13 7.42 -3.97
C TYR A 186 4.58 8.88 -3.98
N GLY A 187 5.84 9.15 -3.66
CA GLY A 187 6.39 10.50 -3.71
C GLY A 187 6.28 11.30 -2.43
N LEU A 188 5.88 10.67 -1.32
CA LEU A 188 5.68 11.34 -0.04
C LEU A 188 6.87 11.07 0.88
N SER A 189 7.49 12.15 1.38
CA SER A 189 8.56 12.02 2.38
C SER A 189 8.00 11.40 3.67
N PRO A 190 8.59 10.29 4.17
CA PRO A 190 8.16 9.68 5.41
C PRO A 190 8.63 10.45 6.65
N ILE A 191 9.50 11.46 6.48
CA ILE A 191 10.09 12.25 7.58
C ILE A 191 9.65 13.71 7.41
N PRO A 192 8.72 14.20 8.25
CA PRO A 192 8.32 15.61 8.23
C PRO A 192 9.53 16.54 8.38
N GLY A 193 9.62 17.56 7.51
CA GLY A 193 10.65 18.61 7.61
C GLY A 193 11.98 18.33 6.92
N ARG A 194 12.20 17.15 6.31
CA ARG A 194 13.47 16.79 5.64
C ARG A 194 13.49 17.04 4.11
N GLY A 195 12.63 17.93 3.60
CA GLY A 195 12.46 18.14 2.16
C GLY A 195 11.82 16.94 1.43
N ASP A 196 11.90 16.93 0.11
CA ASP A 196 11.27 15.91 -0.75
C ASP A 196 12.14 14.67 -1.00
N MET A 197 13.43 14.70 -0.62
CA MET A 197 14.39 13.60 -0.80
C MET A 197 14.51 13.14 -2.27
N GLY A 198 14.23 14.01 -3.24
CA GLY A 198 14.23 13.67 -4.67
C GLY A 198 13.04 12.81 -5.13
N LEU A 199 12.04 12.63 -4.26
CA LEU A 199 10.79 11.92 -4.55
C LEU A 199 9.81 12.80 -5.33
N ARG A 200 9.05 12.19 -6.24
CA ARG A 200 8.04 12.86 -7.10
C ARG A 200 6.64 12.41 -6.71
N PRO A 201 5.72 13.34 -6.34
CA PRO A 201 4.33 12.99 -6.06
C PRO A 201 3.68 12.22 -7.22
N ALA A 202 3.10 11.06 -6.91
CA ALA A 202 2.56 10.15 -7.93
C ALA A 202 1.06 10.37 -8.23
N MET A 203 0.35 11.18 -7.44
CA MET A 203 -1.07 11.46 -7.65
C MET A 203 -1.33 12.97 -7.69
N THR A 204 -2.17 13.38 -8.65
CA THR A 204 -2.75 14.72 -8.69
C THR A 204 -4.27 14.63 -8.71
N LEU A 205 -4.93 15.27 -7.75
CA LEU A 205 -6.39 15.43 -7.76
C LEU A 205 -6.75 16.70 -8.54
N ARG A 206 -7.56 16.57 -9.59
CA ARG A 206 -8.03 17.69 -10.43
C ARG A 206 -9.55 17.71 -10.47
N CYS A 207 -10.13 18.88 -10.62
CA CYS A 207 -11.56 19.03 -10.87
C CYS A 207 -11.81 20.27 -11.73
N ARG A 208 -12.96 20.29 -12.41
CA ARG A 208 -13.41 21.48 -13.13
C ARG A 208 -14.24 22.36 -12.21
N VAL A 209 -14.04 23.68 -12.31
CA VAL A 209 -14.90 24.64 -11.61
C VAL A 209 -16.31 24.51 -12.18
N ALA A 210 -17.22 23.99 -11.37
CA ALA A 210 -18.60 23.73 -11.81
C ALA A 210 -19.43 25.01 -11.89
N MET A 211 -19.16 25.98 -11.00
CA MET A 211 -19.94 27.22 -10.93
C MET A 211 -19.11 28.35 -10.35
N VAL A 212 -19.17 29.51 -11.00
CA VAL A 212 -18.66 30.78 -10.47
C VAL A 212 -19.84 31.71 -10.27
N LYS A 213 -20.12 32.09 -9.03
CA LYS A 213 -21.14 33.08 -8.70
C LYS A 213 -20.48 34.35 -8.18
N ARG A 214 -20.85 35.51 -8.73
CA ARG A 214 -20.53 36.82 -8.12
C ARG A 214 -21.62 37.15 -7.11
N PRO A 215 -21.34 37.17 -5.79
CA PRO A 215 -22.35 37.57 -4.82
C PRO A 215 -22.60 39.08 -4.95
N VAL A 216 -23.87 39.46 -5.03
CA VAL A 216 -24.29 40.83 -4.72
C VAL A 216 -24.27 40.93 -3.19
N LEU A 217 -23.73 42.02 -2.63
CA LEU A 217 -23.76 42.30 -1.19
C LEU A 217 -25.23 42.45 -0.75
N ALA A 218 -25.85 41.34 -0.41
CA ALA A 218 -27.09 41.27 0.33
C ALA A 218 -26.79 40.43 1.58
N THR A 219 -27.15 40.96 2.75
CA THR A 219 -27.03 40.27 4.03
C THR A 219 -27.79 38.96 3.95
N VAL A 220 -27.07 37.84 3.83
CA VAL A 220 -27.67 36.50 3.84
C VAL A 220 -27.88 36.12 5.29
N GLU A 221 -29.11 36.27 5.79
CA GLU A 221 -29.51 35.97 7.18
C GLU A 221 -29.54 34.46 7.52
N LYS A 222 -28.87 33.61 6.72
CA LYS A 222 -28.86 32.15 6.93
C LYS A 222 -27.47 31.50 7.01
N LEU A 223 -26.40 32.29 7.17
CA LEU A 223 -25.15 31.80 7.74
C LEU A 223 -24.74 32.71 8.89
N MET A 224 -24.77 32.17 10.10
CA MET A 224 -24.24 32.79 11.32
C MET A 224 -22.70 32.89 11.28
N VAL A 225 -22.12 33.59 10.29
CA VAL A 225 -20.74 34.12 10.34
C VAL A 225 -20.63 35.30 9.35
N PRO A 226 -20.13 36.49 9.76
CA PRO A 226 -19.84 37.55 8.81
C PRO A 226 -18.61 37.20 7.95
N VAL A 227 -18.77 37.15 6.62
CA VAL A 227 -17.67 36.89 5.66
C VAL A 227 -17.58 38.01 4.64
N ARG A 228 -16.41 38.65 4.50
CA ARG A 228 -16.06 39.52 3.36
C ARG A 228 -15.62 38.67 2.16
N ALA A 229 -16.24 38.89 1.00
CA ALA A 229 -16.21 37.97 -0.13
C ALA A 229 -15.08 38.20 -1.16
N ARG A 230 -14.33 37.13 -1.45
CA ARG A 230 -14.11 36.54 -2.79
C ARG A 230 -13.94 35.03 -2.58
N ARG A 231 -14.85 34.18 -3.09
CA ARG A 231 -14.67 32.71 -3.08
C ARG A 231 -15.15 32.09 -4.39
N THR A 232 -14.28 31.27 -4.98
CA THR A 232 -14.56 30.31 -6.05
C THR A 232 -15.10 29.03 -5.42
N TYR A 233 -16.18 28.45 -5.96
CA TYR A 233 -16.71 27.17 -5.49
C TYR A 233 -16.06 26.03 -6.28
N LEU A 234 -15.22 25.26 -5.61
CA LEU A 234 -14.71 24.00 -6.11
C LEU A 234 -15.75 22.91 -5.77
N ALA A 235 -16.28 22.21 -6.76
CA ALA A 235 -17.19 21.09 -6.53
C ALA A 235 -16.39 19.82 -6.19
N ALA A 236 -15.75 19.80 -5.02
CA ALA A 236 -15.17 18.60 -4.43
C ALA A 236 -15.82 18.37 -3.06
N SER A 237 -16.77 17.43 -2.98
CA SER A 237 -17.34 17.02 -1.70
C SER A 237 -16.34 16.11 -0.96
N TYR A 238 -15.80 16.59 0.15
CA TYR A 238 -14.90 15.85 1.05
C TYR A 238 -15.71 15.14 2.14
N THR A 239 -15.50 13.84 2.34
CA THR A 239 -16.07 13.07 3.46
C THR A 239 -15.08 12.69 4.57
N HIS A 240 -13.80 13.13 4.54
CA HIS A 240 -12.85 12.93 5.67
C HIS A 240 -11.82 14.08 5.86
N PRO A 241 -11.39 14.39 7.11
CA PRO A 241 -10.46 15.50 7.43
C PRO A 241 -8.99 15.04 7.67
N PRO A 242 -7.99 15.94 7.68
CA PRO A 242 -7.70 16.95 6.65
C PRO A 242 -6.26 16.82 6.11
N TYR A 243 -6.09 16.98 4.80
CA TYR A 243 -4.82 17.39 4.18
C TYR A 243 -4.98 18.82 3.68
N GLN A 244 -4.03 19.70 3.98
CA GLN A 244 -4.03 21.08 3.51
C GLN A 244 -3.72 21.14 2.02
N ALA A 245 -4.69 21.56 1.20
CA ALA A 245 -4.46 21.90 -0.19
C ALA A 245 -3.89 23.34 -0.30
N LYS A 246 -2.71 23.50 -0.89
CA LYS A 246 -2.21 24.81 -1.36
C LYS A 246 -2.81 25.09 -2.74
N MET A 247 -3.47 26.24 -2.88
CA MET A 247 -3.89 26.78 -4.17
C MET A 247 -2.70 27.50 -4.83
N THR A 248 -2.41 27.17 -6.09
CA THR A 248 -1.63 27.99 -7.04
C THR A 248 -2.54 28.44 -8.15
#